data_AF-A0A1Q7XYE3-F1
#
_entry.id   AF-A0A1Q7XYE3-F1
#
_cell.length_a   1.000
_cell.length_b   1.000
_cell.length_c   1.000
_cell.angle_alpha   90.00
_cell.angle_beta   90.00
_cell.angle_gamma   90.00
#
_symmetry.space_group_name_H-M   'P 1'
#
loop_
_entity.id
_entity.type
_entity.pdbx_description
1 polymer ?
#
loop_
_entity_poly.entity_id
_entity_poly.type
_entity_poly.pdbx_seq_one_letter_code
_entity_poly.pdbx_strand_id
1 'polypeptide(L)'
;MTVQAGMTKINELSFFTAIHRTLRDVFPVVAGYQTFVSCFGTPWGFIVGSKKVDPRRQDPQVIDKLVAERVGAPLDYWDGLTHQHAFGLPKFLRKAIDAETRVSTDSNPLIFS
;
A
#
# COMPACT_ATOMS: atom_id res chain seq x y z
N MET A 1 -2.13 8.13 7.31
CA MET A 1 -0.67 8.01 7.18
C MET A 1 -0.36 7.03 6.07
N THR A 2 0.81 7.15 5.45
CA THR A 2 1.29 6.20 4.44
C THR A 2 2.72 5.83 4.77
N VAL A 3 3.09 4.57 4.53
CA VAL A 3 4.46 4.07 4.75
C VAL A 3 4.89 3.23 3.56
N GLN A 4 6.16 3.34 3.16
CA GLN A 4 6.75 2.38 2.21
C GLN A 4 6.90 1.03 2.92
N ALA A 5 6.61 -0.07 2.22
CA ALA A 5 6.50 -1.39 2.81
C ALA A 5 7.29 -2.47 2.05
N GLY A 6 8.44 -2.10 1.47
CA GLY A 6 9.35 -3.03 0.78
C GLY A 6 8.79 -3.57 -0.53
N MET A 7 9.47 -4.56 -1.10
CA MET A 7 9.04 -5.18 -2.35
C MET A 7 7.79 -6.05 -2.18
N THR A 8 7.09 -6.29 -3.29
CA THR A 8 5.88 -7.14 -3.33
C THR A 8 5.95 -8.20 -4.44
N LYS A 9 7.17 -8.60 -4.82
CA LYS A 9 7.40 -9.68 -5.78
C LYS A 9 7.18 -11.04 -5.13
N ILE A 10 6.89 -12.05 -5.96
CA ILE A 10 6.77 -13.44 -5.50
C ILE A 10 8.03 -13.84 -4.71
N ASN A 11 7.84 -14.58 -3.63
CA ASN A 11 8.86 -15.02 -2.66
C ASN A 11 9.45 -13.94 -1.74
N GLU A 12 9.09 -12.66 -1.88
CA GLU A 12 9.61 -11.56 -1.05
C GLU A 12 8.46 -10.69 -0.52
N LEU A 13 7.54 -11.31 0.22
CA LEU A 13 6.31 -10.66 0.71
C LEU A 13 6.29 -10.39 2.21
N SER A 14 7.16 -11.06 2.97
CA SER A 14 7.08 -11.14 4.43
C SER A 14 7.18 -9.77 5.12
N PHE A 15 7.96 -8.84 4.55
CA PHE A 15 8.04 -7.46 5.02
C PHE A 15 6.69 -6.76 4.88
N PHE A 16 6.19 -6.71 3.65
CA PHE A 16 4.97 -6.02 3.31
C PHE A 16 3.78 -6.54 4.12
N THR A 17 3.62 -7.87 4.17
CA THR A 17 2.49 -8.49 4.86
C THR A 17 2.55 -8.26 6.37
N ALA A 18 3.72 -8.37 7.01
CA ALA A 18 3.84 -8.17 8.45
C ALA A 18 3.57 -6.72 8.88
N ILE A 19 4.03 -5.73 8.11
CA ILE A 19 3.68 -4.33 8.35
C ILE A 19 2.17 -4.12 8.16
N HIS A 20 1.58 -4.69 7.09
CA HIS A 20 0.15 -4.59 6.86
C HIS A 20 -0.66 -5.21 8.01
N ARG A 21 -0.25 -6.38 8.52
CA ARG A 21 -0.90 -7.03 9.66
C ARG A 21 -0.77 -6.20 10.93
N THR A 22 0.41 -5.64 11.20
CA THR A 22 0.67 -4.80 12.38
C THR A 22 -0.20 -3.55 12.36
N LEU A 23 -0.29 -2.86 11.22
CA LEU A 23 -1.09 -1.64 11.11
C LEU A 23 -2.61 -1.89 11.31
N ARG A 24 -3.10 -3.11 11.06
CA ARG A 24 -4.51 -3.47 11.27
C ARG A 24 -4.92 -3.42 12.76
N ASP A 25 -3.98 -3.51 13.68
CA ASP A 25 -4.29 -3.40 15.12
C ASP A 25 -4.45 -1.93 15.56
N VAL A 26 -4.02 -0.97 14.74
CA VAL A 26 -3.99 0.47 15.09
C VAL A 26 -4.96 1.30 14.27
N PHE A 27 -5.21 0.93 13.01
CA PHE A 27 -6.08 1.67 12.10
C PHE A 27 -7.32 0.87 11.69
N PRO A 28 -8.51 1.50 11.70
CA PRO A 28 -9.73 0.83 11.21
C PRO A 28 -9.70 0.56 9.70
N VAL A 29 -8.88 1.31 8.95
CA VAL A 29 -8.66 1.09 7.52
C VAL A 29 -7.17 0.91 7.27
N VAL A 30 -6.80 -0.24 6.71
CA VAL A 30 -5.46 -0.53 6.20
C VAL A 30 -5.58 -0.99 4.76
N ALA A 31 -4.92 -0.26 3.87
CA ALA A 31 -4.96 -0.51 2.43
C ALA A 31 -3.55 -0.55 1.85
N GLY A 32 -3.11 -1.74 1.46
CA GLY A 32 -1.90 -1.91 0.66
C GLY A 32 -2.11 -1.47 -0.79
N TYR A 33 -1.08 -0.86 -1.37
CA TYR A 33 -0.97 -0.61 -2.81
C TYR A 33 0.44 -0.94 -3.28
N GLN A 34 0.61 -1.15 -4.58
CA GLN A 34 1.94 -1.31 -5.18
C GLN A 34 2.08 -0.54 -6.48
N THR A 35 3.32 -0.29 -6.87
CA THR A 35 3.69 0.20 -8.20
C THR A 35 4.99 -0.47 -8.65
N PHE A 36 5.20 -0.61 -9.95
CA PHE A 36 6.50 -1.04 -10.49
C PHE A 36 7.48 0.13 -10.50
N VAL A 37 8.59 -0.01 -9.77
CA VAL A 37 9.65 1.02 -9.74
C VAL A 37 10.79 0.58 -10.66
N SER A 38 10.93 1.26 -11.80
CA SER A 38 11.82 0.83 -12.89
C SER A 38 13.28 0.66 -12.48
N CYS A 39 13.84 1.59 -11.68
CA CYS A 39 15.22 1.48 -11.23
C CYS A 39 15.45 0.37 -10.19
N PHE A 40 14.39 -0.17 -9.59
CA PHE A 40 14.47 -1.33 -8.70
C PHE A 40 14.21 -2.65 -9.44
N GLY A 41 13.56 -2.61 -10.60
CA GLY A 41 13.20 -3.80 -11.39
C GLY A 41 12.18 -4.71 -10.71
N THR A 42 11.38 -4.19 -9.76
CA THR A 42 10.41 -4.96 -8.98
C THR A 42 9.19 -4.12 -8.60
N PRO A 43 8.01 -4.73 -8.38
CA PRO A 43 6.92 -4.05 -7.70
C PRO A 43 7.31 -3.68 -6.27
N TRP A 44 7.05 -2.43 -5.90
CA TRP A 44 7.29 -1.85 -4.59
C TRP A 44 5.97 -1.53 -3.91
N GLY A 45 5.85 -1.95 -2.65
CA GLY A 45 4.65 -1.86 -1.85
C GLY A 45 4.64 -0.65 -0.94
N PHE A 46 3.44 -0.14 -0.71
CA PHE A 46 3.16 0.93 0.23
C PHE A 46 1.85 0.60 0.97
N ILE A 47 1.66 1.13 2.17
CA ILE A 47 0.47 0.88 2.98
C ILE A 47 -0.10 2.18 3.52
N VAL A 48 -1.39 2.39 3.29
CA VAL A 48 -2.16 3.48 3.89
C VAL A 48 -2.85 2.99 5.15
N GLY A 49 -2.58 3.64 6.28
CA GLY A 49 -3.36 3.53 7.52
C GLY A 49 -4.26 4.76 7.68
N SER A 50 -5.57 4.56 7.78
CA SER A 50 -6.56 5.63 7.83
C SER A 50 -7.61 5.40 8.91
N LYS A 51 -8.11 6.50 9.50
CA LYS A 51 -9.18 6.48 10.50
C LYS A 51 -10.59 6.53 9.89
N LYS A 52 -10.72 6.94 8.62
CA LYS A 52 -12.02 7.23 7.99
C LYS A 52 -12.08 6.83 6.52
N VAL A 53 -11.19 7.39 5.69
CA VAL A 53 -11.22 7.22 4.24
C VAL A 53 -10.56 5.91 3.84
N ASP A 54 -11.26 5.09 3.05
CA ASP A 54 -10.70 3.91 2.38
C ASP A 54 -10.30 4.26 0.94
N PRO A 55 -8.99 4.35 0.63
CA PRO A 55 -8.54 4.77 -0.70
C PRO A 55 -8.93 3.78 -1.80
N ARG A 56 -9.19 2.51 -1.45
CA ARG A 56 -9.60 1.47 -2.42
C ARG A 56 -11.01 1.69 -2.96
N ARG A 57 -11.81 2.51 -2.27
CA ARG A 57 -13.22 2.78 -2.59
C ARG A 57 -13.42 4.13 -3.26
N GLN A 58 -12.34 4.87 -3.53
CA GLN A 58 -12.43 6.16 -4.19
C GLN A 58 -12.53 5.95 -5.69
N ASP A 59 -13.50 6.64 -6.28
CA ASP A 59 -13.70 6.68 -7.73
C ASP A 59 -12.55 7.46 -8.40
N PRO A 60 -12.00 7.01 -9.54
CA PRO A 60 -10.90 7.68 -10.24
C PRO A 60 -11.15 9.17 -10.47
N GLN A 61 -12.35 9.56 -10.88
CA GLN A 61 -12.70 10.95 -11.19
C GLN A 61 -12.70 11.81 -9.92
N VAL A 62 -13.02 11.24 -8.77
CA VAL A 62 -12.88 11.92 -7.48
C VAL A 62 -11.40 12.15 -7.16
N ILE A 63 -10.53 11.19 -7.47
CA ILE A 63 -9.08 11.37 -7.28
C ILE A 63 -8.53 12.45 -8.22
N ASP A 64 -8.90 12.44 -9.51
CA ASP A 64 -8.46 13.47 -10.46
C ASP A 64 -8.86 14.87 -10.02
N LYS A 65 -10.11 15.02 -9.55
CA LYS A 65 -10.59 16.27 -8.96
C LYS A 65 -9.76 16.70 -7.75
N LEU A 66 -9.48 15.77 -6.83
CA LEU A 66 -8.67 16.06 -5.64
C LEU A 66 -7.23 16.44 -5.99
N VAL A 67 -6.64 15.82 -7.01
CA VAL A 67 -5.31 16.16 -7.52
C VAL A 67 -5.35 17.58 -8.09
N ALA A 68 -6.29 17.90 -8.97
CA ALA A 68 -6.41 19.24 -9.55
C ALA A 68 -6.66 20.34 -8.50
N GLU A 69 -7.43 20.04 -7.46
CA GLU A 69 -7.75 21.01 -6.39
C GLU A 69 -6.58 21.25 -5.43
N ARG A 70 -5.71 20.25 -5.21
CA ARG A 70 -4.76 20.25 -4.08
C ARG A 70 -3.29 20.21 -4.50
N VAL A 71 -3.02 19.74 -5.72
CA VAL A 71 -1.67 19.65 -6.27
C VAL A 71 -1.52 20.76 -7.29
N GLY A 72 -0.72 21.77 -6.96
CA GLY A 72 -0.53 22.97 -7.80
C GLY A 72 0.31 22.74 -9.07
N ALA A 73 0.58 21.48 -9.43
CA ALA A 73 1.40 21.10 -10.56
C ALA A 73 0.90 19.78 -11.17
N PRO A 74 1.08 19.55 -12.48
CA PRO A 74 0.80 18.27 -13.09
C PRO A 74 1.67 17.17 -12.48
N LEU A 75 1.11 15.96 -12.39
CA LEU A 75 1.81 14.76 -11.94
C LEU A 75 2.08 13.86 -13.13
N ASP A 76 3.34 13.43 -13.30
CA ASP A 76 3.74 12.55 -14.41
C ASP A 76 3.33 11.09 -14.19
N TYR A 77 3.10 10.69 -12.94
CA TYR A 77 2.87 9.30 -12.58
C TYR A 77 1.48 9.02 -12.03
N TRP A 78 0.91 9.93 -11.22
CA TRP A 78 -0.27 9.61 -10.41
C TRP A 78 -1.51 10.37 -10.89
N ASP A 79 -2.52 9.62 -11.29
CA ASP A 79 -3.87 10.07 -11.61
C ASP A 79 -4.91 9.10 -11.01
N GLY A 80 -6.19 9.31 -11.30
CA GLY A 80 -7.27 8.46 -10.81
C GLY A 80 -7.18 7.00 -11.26
N LEU A 81 -6.77 6.75 -12.51
CA LEU A 81 -6.63 5.39 -13.04
C LEU A 81 -5.43 4.67 -12.40
N THR A 82 -4.32 5.37 -12.24
CA THR A 82 -3.11 4.85 -11.59
C THR A 82 -3.38 4.58 -10.12
N HIS A 83 -4.12 5.46 -9.43
CA HIS A 83 -4.60 5.21 -8.07
C HIS A 83 -5.40 3.91 -8.00
N GLN A 84 -6.41 3.75 -8.85
CA GLN A 84 -7.23 2.54 -8.87
C GLN A 84 -6.39 1.28 -9.16
N HIS A 85 -5.48 1.37 -10.14
CA HIS A 85 -4.56 0.29 -10.47
C HIS A 85 -3.65 -0.09 -9.29
N ALA A 86 -3.06 0.89 -8.61
CA ALA A 86 -2.13 0.66 -7.51
C ALA A 86 -2.77 -0.13 -6.35
N PHE A 87 -4.04 0.16 -6.05
CA PHE A 87 -4.82 -0.56 -5.03
C PHE A 87 -5.41 -1.90 -5.53
N GLY A 88 -5.35 -2.16 -6.84
CA GLY A 88 -5.76 -3.39 -7.50
C GLY A 88 -4.77 -4.56 -7.34
N LEU A 89 -4.36 -4.87 -6.10
CA LEU A 89 -3.30 -5.84 -5.82
C LEU A 89 -3.56 -7.23 -6.44
N PRO A 90 -2.54 -7.93 -6.98
CA PRO A 90 -2.71 -9.25 -7.58
C PRO A 90 -3.15 -10.32 -6.56
N LYS A 91 -3.83 -11.37 -7.05
CA LYS A 91 -4.47 -12.39 -6.20
C LYS A 91 -3.52 -13.06 -5.21
N PHE A 92 -2.27 -13.35 -5.61
CA PHE A 92 -1.29 -13.99 -4.72
C PHE A 92 -0.93 -13.08 -3.53
N LEU A 93 -0.81 -11.78 -3.77
CA LEU A 93 -0.48 -10.81 -2.73
C LEU A 93 -1.66 -10.62 -1.78
N ARG A 94 -2.89 -10.53 -2.29
CA ARG A 94 -4.09 -10.48 -1.45
C ARG A 94 -4.18 -11.69 -0.50
N LYS A 95 -3.97 -12.91 -1.03
CA LYS A 95 -3.91 -14.13 -0.22
C LYS A 95 -2.82 -14.08 0.85
N ALA A 96 -1.63 -13.57 0.52
CA ALA A 96 -0.53 -13.48 1.47
C ALA A 96 -0.83 -12.47 2.60
N ILE A 97 -1.44 -11.33 2.28
CA ILE A 97 -1.90 -10.34 3.28
C ILE A 97 -2.92 -10.95 4.24
N ASP A 98 -3.88 -11.71 3.70
CA ASP A 98 -4.94 -12.34 4.49
C ASP A 98 -4.40 -13.45 5.41
N ALA A 99 -3.41 -14.21 4.94
CA ALA A 99 -2.80 -15.31 5.70
C ALA A 99 -1.78 -14.85 6.76
N GLU A 100 -1.26 -13.63 6.68
CA GLU A 100 -0.25 -13.13 7.61
C GLU A 100 -0.80 -12.86 9.00
N THR A 101 -0.10 -13.38 10.01
CA THR A 101 -0.48 -13.26 11.42
C THR A 101 0.57 -12.55 12.27
N ARG A 102 1.80 -12.36 11.76
CA ARG A 102 2.89 -11.71 12.49
C ARG A 102 2.58 -10.24 12.76
N VAL A 103 2.72 -9.84 14.02
CA VAL A 103 2.59 -8.46 14.49
C VAL A 103 3.95 -7.99 15.02
N SER A 104 4.44 -6.86 14.54
CA SER A 104 5.66 -6.22 15.04
C SER A 104 5.36 -5.51 16.35
N THR A 105 6.15 -5.81 17.39
CA THR A 105 6.02 -5.21 18.73
C THR A 105 7.39 -4.83 19.25
N ASP A 106 7.46 -4.00 20.29
CA ASP A 106 8.76 -3.63 20.90
C ASP A 106 9.51 -4.85 21.44
N SER A 107 8.79 -5.85 21.99
CA SER A 107 9.36 -7.10 22.50
C SER A 107 9.75 -8.10 21.40
N ASN A 108 9.15 -8.01 20.23
CA ASN A 108 9.43 -8.87 19.08
C ASN A 108 9.41 -8.00 17.82
N PRO A 109 10.45 -7.18 17.62
CA PRO A 109 10.49 -6.25 16.51
C PRO A 109 10.68 -7.02 15.21
N LEU A 110 10.13 -6.45 14.15
CA LEU A 110 10.33 -6.96 12.83
C LEU A 110 11.77 -6.66 12.36
N ILE A 111 12.64 -7.67 12.38
CA ILE A 111 14.05 -7.56 11.97
C ILE A 111 14.23 -8.19 10.58
N PHE A 112 14.97 -7.51 9.71
CA PHE A 112 15.40 -8.02 8.42
C PHE A 112 16.94 -8.03 8.39
N SER A 113 17.49 -9.16 7.93
CA SER A 113 18.92 -9.36 7.67
C SER A 113 19.18 -9.36 6.18
#